data_AF-V8NXN1-F1
#
_entry.id   AF-V8NXN1-F1
#
_cell.length_a   1.000
_cell.length_b   1.000
_cell.length_c   1.000
_cell.angle_alpha   90.00
_cell.angle_beta   90.00
_cell.angle_gamma   90.00
#
_symmetry.space_group_name_H-M   'P 1'
#
loop_
_entity.id
_entity.type
_entity.pdbx_description
1 polymer ?
#
loop_
_entity_poly.entity_id
_entity_poly.type
_entity_poly.pdbx_seq_one_letter_code
_entity_poly.pdbx_strand_id
1 'polypeptide(L)'
;MYFQQYWRDKRLAYAGIPLNLTLDNRVADQLWVPDTYFLNDKKSFVHGVTVKNRMIRLHPDGTVLYGLRTQQDGYTTDDIDFYWRGGDNAVTGVERIELPQFSIVEYKLVSKNVVFATGMYFLI
;
A
#
# COMPACT_ATOMS: atom_id res chain seq x y z
N MET A 1 -3.19 -0.41 -11.01
CA MET A 1 -1.90 -0.19 -10.33
C MET A 1 -1.66 -1.33 -9.35
N TYR A 2 -0.41 -1.67 -9.04
CA TYR A 2 -0.11 -2.54 -7.90
C TYR A 2 0.37 -1.66 -6.75
N PHE A 3 -0.32 -1.72 -5.63
CA PHE A 3 0.03 -0.96 -4.44
C PHE A 3 0.59 -1.91 -3.39
N GLN A 4 1.74 -1.57 -2.82
CA GLN A 4 2.40 -2.38 -1.78
C GLN A 4 2.66 -1.52 -0.56
N GLN A 5 2.31 -2.06 0.60
CA GLN A 5 2.57 -1.48 1.90
C GLN A 5 3.48 -2.41 2.69
N TYR A 6 4.37 -1.80 3.47
CA TYR A 6 5.25 -2.50 4.39
C TYR A 6 5.13 -1.87 5.77
N TRP A 7 4.90 -2.69 6.77
CA TRP A 7 4.97 -2.28 8.17
C TRP A 7 5.57 -3.42 9.01
N ARG A 8 5.94 -3.13 10.24
CA ARG A 8 6.43 -4.14 11.18
C ARG A 8 5.45 -4.29 12.32
N ASP A 9 4.90 -5.50 12.48
CA ASP A 9 4.07 -5.87 13.62
C ASP A 9 4.78 -6.95 14.46
N LYS A 10 5.25 -6.56 15.65
CA LYS A 10 5.97 -7.45 16.57
C LYS A 10 5.14 -8.65 17.01
N ARG A 11 3.80 -8.54 17.00
CA ARG A 11 2.88 -9.64 17.38
C ARG A 11 2.88 -10.78 16.37
N LEU A 12 3.32 -10.50 15.14
CA LEU A 12 3.39 -11.46 14.04
C LEU A 12 4.81 -12.01 13.84
N ALA A 13 5.76 -11.70 14.72
CA ALA A 13 7.11 -12.28 14.65
C ALA A 13 7.06 -13.77 15.00
N TYR A 14 7.82 -14.59 14.28
CA TYR A 14 7.89 -16.04 14.49
C TYR A 14 9.32 -16.55 14.45
N ALA A 15 9.57 -17.63 15.18
CA ALA A 15 10.86 -18.31 15.26
C ALA A 15 10.73 -19.77 14.79
N GLY A 16 11.85 -20.37 14.39
CA GLY A 16 11.90 -21.78 13.99
C GLY A 16 11.54 -22.07 12.53
N ILE A 17 11.07 -21.07 11.77
CA ILE A 17 10.83 -21.19 10.32
C ILE A 17 11.73 -20.19 9.58
N PRO A 18 12.73 -20.63 8.79
CA PRO A 18 13.68 -19.74 8.11
C PRO A 18 13.15 -19.22 6.75
N LEU A 19 11.84 -19.09 6.59
CA LEU A 19 11.18 -18.74 5.33
C LEU A 19 10.20 -17.59 5.53
N ASN A 20 9.95 -16.82 4.47
CA ASN A 20 8.88 -15.84 4.43
C ASN A 20 7.55 -16.53 4.10
N LEU A 21 6.56 -16.35 4.95
CA LEU A 21 5.26 -17.01 4.80
C LEU A 21 4.35 -16.16 3.90
N THR A 22 4.02 -16.66 2.72
CA THR A 22 2.97 -16.05 1.89
C THR A 22 1.63 -16.64 2.33
N LEU A 23 0.77 -15.79 2.89
CA LEU A 23 -0.49 -16.19 3.49
C LEU A 23 -1.64 -16.05 2.49
N ASP A 24 -2.70 -16.81 2.75
CA ASP A 24 -3.96 -16.72 2.02
C ASP A 24 -4.58 -15.32 2.22
N ASN A 25 -5.22 -14.79 1.17
CA ASN A 25 -5.78 -13.44 1.17
C ASN A 25 -6.93 -13.23 2.16
N ARG A 26 -7.53 -14.30 2.69
CA ARG A 26 -8.55 -14.26 3.75
C ARG A 26 -7.98 -13.87 5.10
N VAL A 27 -6.69 -14.13 5.33
CA VAL A 27 -6.02 -13.74 6.59
C VAL A 27 -5.96 -12.23 6.75
N ALA A 28 -6.05 -11.46 5.65
CA ALA A 28 -6.10 -10.00 5.69
C ALA A 28 -7.26 -9.47 6.54
N ASP A 29 -8.39 -10.17 6.58
CA ASP A 29 -9.57 -9.75 7.34
C ASP A 29 -9.42 -10.04 8.85
N GLN A 30 -8.35 -10.74 9.26
CA GLN A 30 -8.03 -11.09 10.65
C GLN A 30 -6.80 -10.34 11.17
N LEU A 31 -6.09 -9.61 10.30
CA LEU A 31 -4.91 -8.85 10.65
C LEU A 31 -5.25 -7.37 10.70
N TRP A 32 -4.55 -6.65 11.56
CA TRP A 32 -4.51 -5.20 11.46
C TRP A 32 -3.80 -4.83 10.16
N VAL A 33 -4.47 -4.02 9.34
CA VAL A 33 -3.92 -3.43 8.11
C VAL A 33 -4.10 -1.92 8.21
N PRO A 34 -3.14 -1.12 7.72
CA PRO A 34 -3.25 0.33 7.77
C PRO A 34 -4.37 0.81 6.86
N ASP A 35 -5.23 1.66 7.40
CA ASP A 35 -6.32 2.28 6.67
C ASP A 35 -5.74 3.45 5.85
N THR A 36 -5.50 3.24 4.55
CA THR A 36 -4.88 4.23 3.65
C THR A 36 -5.80 4.57 2.48
N TYR A 37 -6.09 5.86 2.28
CA TYR A 37 -7.01 6.34 1.25
C TYR A 37 -6.35 7.29 0.25
N PHE A 38 -6.99 7.50 -0.89
CA PHE A 38 -6.52 8.37 -1.95
C PHE A 38 -7.44 9.60 -2.04
N LEU A 39 -6.96 10.76 -1.61
CA LEU A 39 -7.76 11.99 -1.49
C LEU A 39 -8.41 12.44 -2.82
N ASN A 40 -7.75 12.19 -3.95
CA ASN A 40 -8.22 12.61 -5.28
C ASN A 40 -9.12 11.56 -5.96
N ASP A 41 -9.61 10.57 -5.22
CA ASP A 41 -10.53 9.60 -5.78
C ASP A 41 -11.86 10.23 -6.20
N LYS A 42 -12.37 9.85 -7.37
CA LYS A 42 -13.75 10.12 -7.80
C LYS A 42 -14.59 8.85 -7.91
N LYS A 43 -13.98 7.68 -8.12
CA LYS A 43 -14.66 6.38 -8.25
C LYS A 43 -13.63 5.24 -8.25
N SER A 44 -13.83 4.27 -7.36
CA SER A 44 -12.91 3.16 -7.19
C SER A 44 -13.59 1.81 -6.88
N PHE A 45 -12.96 0.72 -7.33
CA PHE A 45 -13.30 -0.68 -7.12
C PHE A 45 -12.04 -1.56 -6.99
N VAL A 46 -12.01 -2.48 -6.03
CA VAL A 46 -11.01 -3.57 -6.03
C VAL A 46 -11.33 -4.54 -7.17
N HIS A 47 -10.33 -4.84 -8.03
CA HIS A 47 -10.50 -5.81 -9.11
C HIS A 47 -10.82 -7.22 -8.54
N GLY A 48 -12.06 -7.67 -8.70
CA GLY A 48 -12.65 -8.83 -8.03
C GLY A 48 -12.96 -10.05 -8.91
N VAL A 49 -12.21 -10.30 -9.98
CA VAL A 49 -12.34 -11.54 -10.76
C VAL A 49 -11.23 -12.51 -10.32
N THR A 50 -11.44 -13.65 -9.66
CA THR A 50 -12.57 -14.26 -8.92
C THR A 50 -12.39 -14.19 -7.38
N VAL A 51 -11.35 -13.51 -6.89
CA VAL A 51 -11.10 -13.24 -5.45
C VAL A 51 -10.52 -11.83 -5.29
N LYS A 52 -10.72 -11.18 -4.12
CA LYS A 52 -10.03 -9.92 -3.78
C LYS A 52 -8.51 -10.12 -3.96
N ASN A 53 -7.90 -9.41 -4.90
CA ASN A 53 -6.49 -9.56 -5.27
C ASN A 53 -5.56 -8.92 -4.21
N ARG A 54 -5.56 -9.52 -3.02
CA ARG A 54 -4.69 -9.21 -1.88
C ARG A 54 -3.61 -10.29 -1.76
N MET A 55 -2.41 -9.87 -1.40
CA MET A 55 -1.29 -10.74 -1.04
C MET A 55 -0.77 -10.29 0.30
N ILE A 56 -0.59 -11.23 1.23
CA ILE A 56 0.12 -10.99 2.49
C ILE A 56 1.36 -11.86 2.49
N ARG A 57 2.51 -11.25 2.77
CA ARG A 57 3.75 -11.97 3.03
C ARG A 57 4.32 -11.51 4.36
N LEU A 58 4.48 -12.46 5.27
CA LEU A 58 5.03 -12.25 6.60
C LEU A 58 6.49 -12.70 6.63
N HIS A 59 7.33 -11.88 7.24
CA HIS A 59 8.73 -12.14 7.49
C HIS A 59 8.96 -12.56 8.96
N PRO A 60 10.01 -13.35 9.26
CA PRO A 60 10.26 -13.85 10.62
C PRO A 60 10.42 -12.74 11.68
N ASP A 61 10.89 -11.57 11.28
CA ASP A 61 11.11 -10.41 12.15
C ASP A 61 9.83 -9.62 12.49
N GLY A 62 8.68 -10.06 11.98
CA GLY A 62 7.38 -9.40 12.10
C GLY A 62 7.10 -8.38 10.99
N THR A 63 7.96 -8.26 9.98
CA THR A 63 7.67 -7.40 8.82
C THR A 63 6.57 -8.00 7.97
N VAL A 64 5.57 -7.19 7.63
CA VAL A 64 4.42 -7.56 6.79
C VAL A 64 4.52 -6.80 5.46
N LEU A 65 4.46 -7.54 4.37
CA LEU A 65 4.20 -7.02 3.03
C LEU A 65 2.74 -7.26 2.71
N TYR A 66 2.01 -6.19 2.41
CA TYR A 66 0.64 -6.24 1.92
C TYR A 66 0.59 -5.68 0.51
N GLY A 67 0.31 -6.54 -0.46
CA GLY A 67 0.12 -6.18 -1.85
C GLY A 67 -1.34 -6.19 -2.22
N LEU A 68 -1.83 -5.15 -2.87
CA LEU A 68 -3.20 -5.09 -3.35
C LEU A 68 -3.22 -4.64 -4.81
N ARG A 69 -3.94 -5.37 -5.65
CA ARG A 69 -4.25 -4.94 -7.01
C ARG A 69 -5.51 -4.08 -6.95
N THR A 70 -5.32 -2.80 -6.69
CA THR A 70 -6.40 -1.84 -6.56
C THR A 70 -6.77 -1.20 -7.90
N GLN A 71 -8.07 -1.01 -8.13
CA GLN A 71 -8.61 0.24 -8.65
C GLN A 71 -9.32 0.95 -7.47
N GLN A 72 -8.61 1.09 -6.35
CA GLN A 72 -8.84 1.98 -5.20
C GLN A 72 -9.96 1.62 -4.18
N ASP A 73 -9.65 1.89 -2.91
CA ASP A 73 -10.48 2.18 -1.72
C ASP A 73 -9.58 2.07 -0.48
N GLY A 74 -9.78 2.95 0.49
CA GLY A 74 -9.27 2.77 1.85
C GLY A 74 -9.67 3.92 2.78
N TYR A 75 -9.45 3.71 4.07
CA TYR A 75 -9.97 4.52 5.19
C TYR A 75 -8.85 5.37 5.81
N THR A 76 -9.10 6.06 6.93
CA THR A 76 -8.17 6.98 7.61
C THR A 76 -7.30 6.28 8.66
N THR A 77 -6.07 6.75 8.90
CA THR A 77 -5.37 6.50 10.18
C THR A 77 -4.60 7.75 10.62
N ASP A 78 -4.78 8.14 11.88
CA ASP A 78 -4.14 9.31 12.49
C ASP A 78 -2.79 8.97 13.18
N ASP A 79 -2.48 7.69 13.37
CA ASP A 79 -1.33 7.20 14.19
C ASP A 79 -0.16 6.60 13.37
N ILE A 80 -0.11 6.80 12.04
CA ILE A 80 0.88 6.15 11.16
C ILE A 80 1.72 7.18 10.40
N ASP A 81 3.04 6.98 10.43
CA ASP A 81 4.00 7.67 9.55
C ASP A 81 4.20 6.89 8.25
N PHE A 82 4.01 7.56 7.10
CA PHE A 82 4.25 6.97 5.78
C PHE A 82 5.58 7.45 5.18
N TYR A 83 6.19 6.62 4.34
CA TYR A 83 7.35 7.03 3.55
C TYR A 83 7.46 6.21 2.25
N TRP A 84 8.10 6.81 1.24
CA TRP A 84 8.39 6.15 -0.04
C TRP A 84 9.56 5.18 0.09
N ARG A 85 9.27 3.87 0.07
CA ARG A 85 10.31 2.86 0.13
C ARG A 85 11.12 2.83 -1.17
N GLY A 86 12.39 3.21 -1.10
CA GLY A 86 13.28 3.29 -2.26
C GLY A 86 13.42 4.71 -2.85
N GLY A 87 12.88 5.73 -2.16
CA GLY A 87 12.98 7.12 -2.60
C GLY A 87 12.38 7.29 -3.99
N ASP A 88 13.12 7.91 -4.91
CA ASP A 88 12.71 8.17 -6.29
C ASP A 88 12.35 6.90 -7.08
N ASN A 89 12.86 5.73 -6.67
CA ASN A 89 12.57 4.44 -7.32
C ASN A 89 11.35 3.71 -6.74
N ALA A 90 10.62 4.34 -5.81
CA ALA A 90 9.45 3.71 -5.19
C ALA A 90 8.28 3.50 -6.18
N VAL A 91 8.23 4.30 -7.25
CA VAL A 91 7.25 4.18 -8.33
C VAL A 91 7.97 3.69 -9.58
N THR A 92 7.46 2.62 -10.20
CA THR A 92 8.07 1.97 -11.36
C THR A 92 7.05 1.76 -12.46
N GLY A 93 7.51 1.63 -13.71
CA GLY A 93 6.65 1.37 -14.87
C GLY A 93 5.99 2.61 -15.46
N VAL A 94 6.31 3.81 -14.96
CA VAL A 94 5.83 5.10 -15.51
C VAL A 94 6.31 5.27 -16.95
N GLU A 95 7.54 4.86 -17.22
CA GLU A 95 8.19 4.87 -18.53
C GLU A 95 7.54 3.93 -19.56
N ARG A 96 6.69 3.00 -19.12
CA ARG A 96 5.97 2.03 -19.98
C ARG A 96 4.51 2.43 -20.21
N ILE A 97 4.07 3.57 -19.67
CA ILE A 97 2.70 4.04 -19.85
C ILE A 97 2.60 4.72 -21.21
N GLU A 98 1.78 4.14 -22.08
CA GLU A 98 1.45 4.74 -23.37
C GLU A 98 0.09 5.44 -23.27
N LEU A 99 0.07 6.73 -23.60
CA LEU A 99 -1.16 7.51 -23.66
C LEU A 99 -1.39 7.96 -25.11
N PRO A 100 -2.61 7.83 -25.64
CA PRO A 100 -2.88 8.08 -27.07
C PRO A 100 -2.73 9.55 -27.47
N GLN A 101 -2.76 10.49 -26.52
CA GLN A 101 -2.75 11.93 -26.78
C GLN A 101 -1.77 12.71 -25.90
N PHE A 102 -0.98 12.03 -25.06
CA PHE A 102 -0.11 12.69 -24.08
C PHE A 102 1.22 11.95 -23.94
N SER A 103 2.24 12.67 -23.51
CA SER A 103 3.55 12.11 -23.15
C SER A 103 3.86 12.46 -21.70
N ILE A 104 4.27 11.47 -20.91
CA ILE A 104 4.73 11.69 -19.55
C ILE A 104 6.16 12.25 -19.63
N VAL A 105 6.35 13.46 -19.11
CA VAL A 105 7.66 14.14 -19.11
C VAL A 105 8.44 13.84 -17.83
N GLU A 106 7.78 13.98 -16.69
CA GLU A 106 8.36 13.71 -15.38
C GLU A 106 7.27 13.29 -14.38
N TYR A 107 7.70 12.70 -13.27
CA TYR A 107 6.88 12.49 -12.08
C TYR A 107 7.67 12.90 -10.85
N LYS A 108 6.97 13.24 -9.76
CA LYS A 108 7.57 13.63 -8.48
C LYS A 108 6.88 12.89 -7.36
N LEU A 109 7.67 12.45 -6.39
CA LEU A 109 7.19 11.86 -5.14
C LEU A 109 7.30 12.93 -4.07
N VAL A 110 6.19 13.25 -3.41
CA VAL A 110 6.12 14.29 -2.39
C VAL A 110 5.53 13.66 -1.14
N SER A 111 6.05 14.01 0.03
CA SER A 111 5.46 13.63 1.31
C SER A 111 5.22 14.90 2.12
N LYS A 112 4.01 15.06 2.65
CA LYS A 112 3.64 16.27 3.40
C LYS A 112 2.63 15.96 4.49
N ASN A 113 2.72 16.71 5.58
CA ASN A 113 1.67 16.79 6.58
C ASN A 113 0.64 17.84 6.18
N VAL A 114 -0.64 17.49 6.27
CA VAL A 114 -1.77 18.38 6.00
C VAL A 114 -2.69 18.40 7.21
N VAL A 115 -3.08 19.59 7.64
CA VAL A 115 -4.01 19.77 8.77
C VAL A 115 -5.41 19.99 8.25
N PHE A 116 -6.35 19.18 8.72
CA PHE A 116 -7.78 19.32 8.50
C PHE A 116 -8.50 19.54 9.84
N ALA A 117 -9.81 19.81 9.80
CA ALA A 117 -10.61 20.02 11.00
C ALA A 117 -10.63 18.79 11.94
N THR A 118 -10.40 17.59 11.39
CA THR A 118 -10.40 16.32 12.12
C THR A 118 -9.03 15.90 12.65
N GLY A 119 -7.94 16.57 12.25
CA GLY A 119 -6.60 16.18 12.67
C GLY A 119 -5.51 16.53 11.65
N MET A 120 -4.29 16.09 11.94
CA MET A 120 -3.15 16.18 11.03
C MET A 120 -2.96 14.85 10.32
N TYR A 121 -2.86 14.88 8.99
CA TYR A 121 -2.78 13.71 8.14
C TYR A 121 -1.49 13.74 7.35
N PHE A 122 -0.80 12.61 7.30
CA PHE A 122 0.37 12.43 6.46
C PHE A 122 -0.08 11.99 5.06
N LEU A 123 0.26 12.78 4.03
CA LEU A 123 -0.02 12.48 2.63
C LEU A 123 1.27 12.13 1.90
N ILE A 124 1.26 11.02 1.18
CA ILE A 124 2.27 10.61 0.21
C ILE A 124 1.72 10.66 -1.21
#